data_AF-A0A1M5HEM7-F1
#
_entry.id   AF-A0A1M5HEM7-F1
#
_cell.length_a   1.000
_cell.length_b   1.000
_cell.length_c   1.000
_cell.angle_alpha   90.00
_cell.angle_beta   90.00
_cell.angle_gamma   90.00
#
_symmetry.space_group_name_H-M   'P 1'
#
loop_
_entity.id
_entity.type
_entity.pdbx_description
1 polymer ?
#
loop_
_entity_poly.entity_id
_entity_poly.type
_entity_poly.pdbx_seq_one_letter_code
_entity_poly.pdbx_strand_id
1 'polypeptide(L)' 'MENLANLYQQGDLQTKRTIRCLIFPQKVEFDGKSFQTPKMNIVAQCIYQYNNGLGNKKTDIEE' A
#
# COMPACT_ATOMS: atom_id res chain seq x y z
N MET A 1 18.94 -8.10 -0.15
CA MET A 1 17.48 -7.90 -0.19
C MET A 1 17.25 -6.63 -0.98
N GLU A 2 16.77 -6.71 -2.22
CA GLU A 2 16.54 -5.52 -3.04
C GLU A 2 15.45 -4.65 -2.44
N ASN A 3 15.65 -3.33 -2.44
CA ASN A 3 14.64 -2.40 -1.99
C ASN A 3 13.44 -2.46 -2.96
N LEU A 4 12.24 -2.70 -2.45
CA LEU A 4 11.01 -2.78 -3.22
C LEU A 4 10.79 -1.52 -4.10
N ALA A 5 11.24 -0.35 -3.64
CA ALA A 5 11.20 0.88 -4.42
C ALA A 5 12.10 0.80 -5.68
N ASN A 6 13.31 0.26 -5.56
CA ASN A 6 14.22 0.08 -6.69
C ASN A 6 13.67 -0.95 -7.67
N LEU A 7 13.13 -2.06 -7.14
CA LEU A 7 12.50 -3.09 -7.96
C LEU A 7 11.28 -2.55 -8.72
N TYR A 8 10.48 -1.68 -8.10
CA TYR A 8 9.37 -1.01 -8.78
C TYR A 8 9.86 0.00 -9.83
N GLN A 9 10.91 0.77 -9.57
CA GLN A 9 11.40 1.77 -10.51
C GLN A 9 12.04 1.13 -11.76
N GLN A 10 12.91 0.16 -11.54
CA GLN A 10 13.74 -0.47 -12.57
C GLN A 10 13.06 -1.69 -13.22
N GLY A 11 12.07 -2.28 -12.55
CA GLY A 11 11.36 -3.45 -13.03
C GLY A 11 10.56 -3.20 -14.31
N ASP A 12 10.34 -4.28 -15.03
CA ASP A 12 9.50 -4.33 -16.22
C ASP A 12 8.01 -4.10 -15.89
N LEU A 13 7.17 -4.07 -16.94
CA LEU A 13 5.73 -3.86 -16.79
C LEU A 13 5.08 -4.90 -15.87
N GLN A 14 5.53 -6.16 -15.96
CA GLN A 14 4.97 -7.25 -15.18
C GLN A 14 5.34 -7.10 -13.70
N THR A 15 6.59 -6.80 -13.40
CA THR A 15 7.09 -6.53 -12.04
C THR A 15 6.33 -5.37 -11.40
N LYS A 16 6.18 -4.26 -12.13
CA LYS A 16 5.42 -3.08 -11.68
C LYS A 16 3.96 -3.42 -11.39
N ARG A 17 3.31 -4.23 -12.24
CA ARG A 17 1.94 -4.71 -12.00
C ARG A 17 1.86 -5.61 -10.79
N THR A 18 2.76 -6.58 -10.67
CA THR A 18 2.78 -7.51 -9.53
C THR A 18 2.89 -6.74 -8.21
N ILE A 19 3.84 -5.81 -8.10
CA ILE A 19 4.00 -4.97 -6.90
C ILE A 19 2.73 -4.17 -6.62
N ARG A 20 2.12 -3.56 -7.64
CA ARG A 20 0.87 -2.81 -7.48
C ARG A 20 -0.27 -3.71 -7.00
N CYS A 21 -0.42 -4.91 -7.54
CA CYS A 21 -1.48 -5.85 -7.15
C CYS A 21 -1.28 -6.43 -5.74
N LEU A 22 -0.03 -6.53 -5.27
CA LEU A 22 0.25 -6.90 -3.88
C LEU A 22 -0.20 -5.81 -2.89
N ILE A 23 -0.01 -4.53 -3.25
CA ILE A 23 -0.42 -3.38 -2.42
C ILE A 23 -1.92 -3.12 -2.54
N PHE A 24 -2.48 -3.23 -3.74
CA PHE A 24 -3.89 -2.95 -4.06
C PHE A 24 -4.50 -4.18 -4.75
N PRO A 25 -5.01 -5.15 -3.98
CA PRO A 25 -5.51 -6.40 -4.54
C PRO A 25 -6.83 -6.23 -5.31
N GLN A 26 -7.57 -5.16 -5.05
CA GLN A 26 -8.80 -4.85 -5.77
C GLN A 26 -8.49 -4.13 -7.08
N LYS A 27 -9.27 -4.44 -8.11
CA LYS A 27 -9.17 -3.76 -9.40
C LYS A 27 -9.64 -2.32 -9.25
N VAL A 28 -9.06 -1.44 -10.07
CA VAL A 28 -9.58 -0.08 -10.27
C VAL A 28 -10.84 -0.21 -11.11
N GLU A 29 -11.97 0.25 -10.58
CA GLU A 29 -13.26 0.25 -11.26
C GLU A 29 -13.66 1.70 -11.58
N PHE A 30 -14.26 1.91 -12.75
CA PHE A 30 -14.82 3.21 -13.15
C PHE A 30 -16.34 3.16 -12.97
N ASP A 31 -16.88 4.08 -12.18
CA ASP A 31 -18.31 4.11 -11.85
C ASP A 31 -19.15 4.96 -12.82
N GLY A 32 -18.53 5.46 -13.90
CA GLY A 32 -19.16 6.38 -14.86
C GLY A 32 -18.81 7.85 -14.62
N LYS A 33 -18.25 8.22 -13.45
CA LYS A 33 -17.81 9.60 -13.13
C LYS A 33 -16.36 9.65 -12.67
N SER A 34 -15.93 8.66 -11.91
CA SER A 34 -14.59 8.61 -11.32
C SER A 34 -14.06 7.19 -11.24
N PHE A 35 -12.74 7.06 -11.12
CA PHE A 35 -12.12 5.79 -10.78
C PHE A 35 -12.18 5.61 -9.26
N GLN A 36 -12.66 4.46 -8.80
CA GLN A 36 -12.58 4.10 -7.40
C GLN A 36 -11.13 3.80 -7.04
N THR A 37 -10.61 4.50 -6.04
CA THR A 37 -9.32 4.18 -5.45
C THR A 37 -9.41 2.80 -4.79
N PRO A 38 -8.61 1.81 -5.24
CA PRO A 38 -8.69 0.47 -4.70
C PRO A 38 -8.21 0.44 -3.25
N LYS A 39 -8.84 -0.43 -2.44
CA LYS A 39 -8.43 -0.61 -1.04
C LYS A 39 -7.03 -1.20 -0.97
N MET A 40 -6.21 -0.62 -0.10
CA MET A 40 -4.88 -1.14 0.19
C MET A 40 -4.98 -2.47 0.95
N ASN A 41 -4.04 -3.37 0.70
CA ASN A 41 -3.86 -4.58 1.48
C ASN A 41 -3.57 -4.22 2.95
N ILE A 42 -4.17 -4.97 3.87
CA ILE A 42 -4.06 -4.71 5.32
C ILE A 42 -2.61 -4.70 5.81
N VAL A 43 -1.75 -5.57 5.29
CA VAL A 43 -0.33 -5.64 5.67
C VAL A 43 0.40 -4.38 5.23
N ALA A 44 0.20 -3.94 3.98
CA ALA A 44 0.80 -2.71 3.46
C ALA A 44 0.30 -1.47 4.23
N GLN A 45 -0.99 -1.46 4.61
CA GLN A 45 -1.57 -0.42 5.45
C GLN A 45 -0.91 -0.39 6.85
N CYS A 46 -0.73 -1.53 7.50
CA CYS A 46 -0.06 -1.62 8.80
C CYS A 46 1.38 -1.13 8.75
N ILE A 47 2.15 -1.51 7.72
CA ILE A 47 3.53 -1.06 7.51
C ILE A 47 3.57 0.47 7.33
N TYR A 48 2.68 1.01 6.49
CA TYR A 48 2.57 2.45 6.27
C TYR A 48 2.25 3.21 7.56
N GLN A 49 1.28 2.71 8.33
CA GLN A 49 0.91 3.28 9.62
C GLN A 49 2.08 3.27 10.62
N TYR A 50 2.77 2.13 10.74
CA TYR A 50 3.94 1.98 11.61
C TYR A 50 5.02 3.00 11.25
N ASN A 51 5.39 3.08 9.96
CA ASN A 51 6.42 4.00 9.47
C ASN A 51 6.03 5.48 9.63
N ASN A 52 4.74 5.80 9.57
CA ASN A 52 4.24 7.16 9.77
C ASN A 52 4.09 7.56 11.25
N GLY A 53 4.72 6.83 12.16
CA GLY A 53 4.83 7.22 13.56
C GLY A 53 3.62 6.88 14.43
N LEU A 54 2.69 6.04 13.97
CA LEU A 54 1.71 5.40 14.89
C LEU A 54 2.41 4.49 15.92
N GLY A 55 3.61 4.01 15.61
CA GLY A 55 4.47 3.34 16.61
C GLY A 55 4.78 4.19 17.84
N ASN A 56 4.74 5.53 17.73
CA ASN A 56 5.03 6.48 18.81
C ASN A 56 3.79 7.14 19.42
N LYS A 57 2.58 6.79 18.95
CA LYS A 57 1.30 7.42 19.36
C LYS A 57 0.28 6.41 19.88
N LYS A 58 0.74 5.31 20.48
CA LYS A 58 -0.13 4.48 21.31
C LYS A 58 -0.30 5.24 22.64
N THR A 59 -1.12 6.29 22.61
CA THR A 59 -1.52 6.98 23.84
C THR A 59 -2.30 5.98 24.68
N ASP A 60 -1.85 5.87 25.93
CA ASP A 60 -2.40 5.04 26.98
C ASP A 60 -3.93 5.15 27.03
N ILE A 61 -4.58 3.99 27.20
CA ILE A 61 -5.92 3.98 27.79
C ILE A 61 -5.66 4.27 29.26
N GLU A 62 -5.81 5.54 29.66
CA GLU A 62 -5.76 5.92 31.07
C GLU A 62 -6.91 5.24 31.80
N GLU A 63 -6.53 4.51 32.85
CA GLU A 63 -7.35 3.75 33.81
C GLU A 63 -7.92 4.68 34.89
#